data_AF-A0A3P2AFW9-F1
#
_entry.id   AF-A0A3P2AFW9-F1
#
_cell.length_a   1.000
_cell.length_b   1.000
_cell.length_c   1.000
_cell.angle_alpha   90.00
_cell.angle_beta   90.00
_cell.angle_gamma   90.00
#
_symmetry.space_group_name_H-M   'P 1'
#
loop_
_entity.id
_entity.type
_entity.pdbx_description
1 polymer ?
#
loop_
_entity_poly.entity_id
_entity_poly.type
_entity_poly.pdbx_seq_one_letter_code
_entity_poly.pdbx_strand_id
1 'polypeptide(L)'
;MKKYGYLFLVMILWLISFSGIAAASQTQDREAVRSVQELNRIRKASSLPLFTPNKQLDEAAMTHNRYMNYSNVLSSIEEVGKTYYRGRYPWDRAAFAGYEKAYVAELVGKQFNNYSEGWRTFLGDPYLRYNLLNPNYSEIGMDRYLDYSTYLLGGDLVEDSYEVIYPHHQQTGIPVNNRYYFSKNPYEQAQKSGYQGYPLTYTYYSDKKIERYEMETISLVRLNTYQSVPLTYITNQLSNTIIILPLTDFEYFSSYELKLRMRLVFADGRSHQVNHISRFTTESASRNPIEEIRYLTRAEFVKKLVQTLRYDIKTHLGIVFKDVAPASADSKYIYTAYSEKLVEGNTNGEFLPNANIREQDVYVVLIRAYEKKRKIYLTAQDQILFRQDIQSEYAVDPLRKAVKIGLIDETRRSFDPNHYLSVAEFNEILKRFESIIK
;
A
#
# COMPACT_ATOMS: atom_id res chain seq x y z
N MET A 1 24.28 9.76 81.71
CA MET A 1 25.22 9.73 80.57
C MET A 1 24.84 8.58 79.65
N LYS A 2 24.47 8.86 78.38
CA LYS A 2 24.49 7.99 77.18
C LYS A 2 23.78 6.61 77.30
N LYS A 3 22.99 6.11 76.36
CA LYS A 3 22.60 6.51 75.00
C LYS A 3 21.43 5.61 74.60
N TYR A 4 20.56 6.16 73.77
CA TYR A 4 19.46 5.54 73.06
C TYR A 4 19.91 4.34 72.20
N GLY A 5 18.99 3.38 72.02
CA GLY A 5 19.04 2.33 71.00
C GLY A 5 17.63 1.84 70.70
N TYR A 6 16.87 2.65 69.95
CA TYR A 6 15.56 2.28 69.41
C TYR A 6 15.72 1.15 68.38
N LEU A 7 14.96 0.08 68.57
CA LEU A 7 14.81 -1.04 67.66
C LEU A 7 14.00 -0.56 66.44
N PHE A 8 14.67 -0.27 65.32
CA PHE A 8 14.01 0.07 64.05
C PHE A 8 13.65 -1.22 63.31
N LEU A 9 12.37 -1.57 63.33
CA LEU A 9 11.78 -2.61 62.50
C LEU A 9 11.59 -2.03 61.09
N VAL A 10 12.50 -2.34 60.15
CA VAL A 10 12.35 -1.92 58.75
C VAL A 10 11.41 -2.90 58.05
N MET A 11 10.13 -2.54 57.97
CA MET A 11 9.15 -3.20 57.11
C MET A 11 9.29 -2.59 55.70
N ILE A 12 9.99 -3.28 54.79
CA ILE A 12 10.05 -2.88 53.37
C ILE A 12 8.77 -3.36 52.69
N LEU A 13 7.78 -2.47 52.60
CA LEU A 13 6.64 -2.58 51.68
C LEU A 13 7.13 -2.35 50.25
N TRP A 14 7.25 -3.41 49.46
CA TRP A 14 7.33 -3.30 47.99
C TRP A 14 5.92 -3.05 47.44
N LEU A 15 5.51 -1.78 47.41
CA LEU A 15 4.44 -1.30 46.55
C LEU A 15 5.00 -1.19 45.14
N ILE A 16 4.90 -2.26 44.35
CA ILE A 16 5.03 -2.15 42.89
C ILE A 16 3.71 -1.56 42.40
N SER A 17 3.63 -0.22 42.39
CA SER A 17 2.69 0.50 41.56
C SER A 17 3.07 0.23 40.10
N PHE A 18 2.49 -0.80 39.50
CA PHE A 18 2.38 -0.91 38.05
C PHE A 18 1.44 0.21 37.59
N SER A 19 1.99 1.41 37.41
CA SER A 19 1.34 2.43 36.61
C SER A 19 1.25 1.87 35.19
N GLY A 20 0.07 1.35 34.85
CA GLY A 20 -0.30 0.99 33.50
C GLY A 20 -0.20 2.21 32.61
N ILE A 21 0.95 2.37 31.96
CA ILE A 21 1.07 3.25 30.81
C ILE A 21 0.34 2.52 29.69
N ALA A 22 -0.84 3.05 29.36
CA ALA A 22 -1.59 2.67 28.18
C ALA A 22 -0.68 2.80 26.95
N ALA A 23 -0.20 1.66 26.43
CA ALA A 23 0.45 1.61 25.14
C ALA A 23 -0.61 1.62 24.03
N ALA A 24 -1.34 2.73 23.93
CA ALA A 24 -2.13 3.09 22.75
C ALA A 24 -1.18 3.74 21.73
N SER A 25 -0.31 2.95 21.09
CA SER A 25 0.54 3.41 19.97
C SER A 25 1.30 2.22 19.37
N GLN A 26 0.67 1.40 18.52
CA GLN A 26 1.40 0.55 17.56
C GLN A 26 0.57 -0.07 16.43
N THR A 27 -0.55 0.54 16.04
CA THR A 27 -1.14 0.36 14.70
C THR A 27 -0.58 1.42 13.74
N GLN A 28 0.75 1.53 13.63
CA GLN A 28 1.29 2.07 12.38
C GLN A 28 0.93 1.02 11.32
N ASP A 29 0.12 1.43 10.35
CA ASP A 29 -0.65 0.55 9.47
C ASP A 29 0.25 -0.51 8.79
N ARG A 30 -0.03 -1.79 9.00
CA ARG A 30 0.73 -2.90 8.37
C ARG A 30 0.68 -2.82 6.84
N GLU A 31 -0.33 -2.16 6.27
CA GLU A 31 -0.43 -1.85 4.84
C GLU A 31 0.64 -0.83 4.42
N ALA A 32 0.76 0.29 5.12
CA ALA A 32 1.79 1.29 4.91
C ALA A 32 3.21 0.70 5.05
N VAL A 33 3.44 -0.13 6.07
CA VAL A 33 4.73 -0.82 6.26
C VAL A 33 5.07 -1.73 5.08
N ARG A 34 4.12 -2.57 4.63
CA ARG A 34 4.30 -3.43 3.44
C ARG A 34 4.58 -2.59 2.19
N SER A 35 3.84 -1.50 2.02
CA SER A 35 3.99 -0.61 0.88
C SER A 35 5.38 0.04 0.80
N VAL A 36 5.88 0.54 1.94
CA VAL A 36 7.26 1.07 2.04
C VAL A 36 8.29 -0.02 1.77
N GLN A 37 8.08 -1.25 2.26
CA GLN A 37 8.97 -2.38 1.98
C GLN A 37 9.02 -2.73 0.48
N GLU A 38 7.89 -2.70 -0.22
CA GLU A 38 7.85 -2.93 -1.67
C GLU A 38 8.62 -1.86 -2.43
N LEU A 39 8.39 -0.58 -2.12
CA LEU A 39 9.11 0.53 -2.73
C LEU A 39 10.61 0.48 -2.44
N ASN A 40 10.99 0.08 -1.22
CA ASN A 40 12.38 -0.12 -0.83
C ASN A 40 13.09 -1.23 -1.58
N ARG A 41 12.39 -2.25 -2.11
CA ARG A 41 13.03 -3.24 -3.00
C ARG A 41 13.53 -2.59 -4.29
N ILE A 42 12.74 -1.65 -4.84
CA ILE A 42 13.11 -0.89 -6.04
C ILE A 42 14.28 0.04 -5.71
N ARG A 43 14.20 0.80 -4.62
CA ARG A 43 15.28 1.70 -4.19
C ARG A 43 16.58 0.95 -3.91
N LYS A 44 16.51 -0.19 -3.22
CA LYS A 44 17.66 -1.06 -2.97
C LYS A 44 18.30 -1.55 -4.28
N ALA A 45 17.50 -1.98 -5.25
CA ALA A 45 18.01 -2.44 -6.54
C ALA A 45 18.65 -1.32 -7.36
N SER A 46 18.25 -0.06 -7.12
CA SER A 46 18.86 1.14 -7.68
C SER A 46 19.97 1.74 -6.80
N SER A 47 20.43 1.03 -5.75
CA SER A 47 21.46 1.51 -4.81
C SER A 47 21.13 2.85 -4.12
N LEU A 48 19.84 3.13 -3.90
CA LEU A 48 19.37 4.33 -3.23
C LEU A 48 19.21 4.12 -1.71
N PRO A 49 19.33 5.19 -0.91
CA PRO A 49 18.93 5.16 0.50
C PRO A 49 17.52 4.61 0.67
N LEU A 50 17.29 3.74 1.65
CA LEU A 50 15.95 3.18 1.87
C LEU A 50 15.05 4.19 2.59
N PHE A 51 13.76 4.19 2.26
CA PHE A 51 12.78 4.95 3.00
C PHE A 51 12.56 4.36 4.40
N THR A 52 12.58 5.23 5.40
CA THR A 52 12.14 4.95 6.77
C THR A 52 10.81 5.67 7.04
N PRO A 53 9.78 5.00 7.57
CA PRO A 53 8.54 5.68 7.96
C PRO A 53 8.79 6.79 8.99
N ASN A 54 8.17 7.96 8.81
CA ASN A 54 8.33 9.10 9.70
C ASN A 54 6.96 9.64 10.18
N LYS A 55 6.76 9.70 11.50
CA LYS A 55 5.48 10.08 12.12
C LYS A 55 5.06 11.53 11.89
N GLN A 56 6.02 12.45 11.76
CA GLN A 56 5.73 13.87 11.51
C GLN A 56 5.23 14.05 10.07
N LEU A 57 5.83 13.32 9.12
CA LEU A 57 5.35 13.25 7.75
C LEU A 57 3.98 12.53 7.65
N ASP A 58 3.75 11.48 8.44
CA ASP A 58 2.42 10.83 8.53
C ASP A 58 1.37 11.85 9.01
N GLU A 59 1.66 12.62 10.06
CA GLU A 59 0.76 13.66 10.57
C GLU A 59 0.47 14.77 9.55
N ALA A 60 1.50 15.24 8.83
CA ALA A 60 1.36 16.22 7.77
C ALA A 60 0.49 15.67 6.61
N ALA A 61 0.69 14.41 6.19
CA ALA A 61 -0.13 13.76 5.16
C ALA A 61 -1.59 13.60 5.62
N MET A 62 -1.78 13.19 6.87
CA MET A 62 -3.07 12.94 7.49
C MET A 62 -3.91 14.21 7.67
N THR A 63 -3.27 15.33 8.04
CA THR A 63 -3.96 16.63 8.11
C THR A 63 -4.29 17.17 6.72
N HIS A 64 -3.38 17.00 5.76
CA HIS A 64 -3.59 17.44 4.38
C HIS A 64 -4.73 16.69 3.67
N ASN A 65 -4.85 15.36 3.85
CA ASN A 65 -5.97 14.61 3.29
C ASN A 65 -7.33 15.08 3.84
N ARG A 66 -7.39 15.47 5.12
CA ARG A 66 -8.62 16.06 5.71
C ARG A 66 -8.94 17.42 5.09
N TYR A 67 -7.92 18.25 4.86
CA TYR A 67 -8.07 19.51 4.14
C TYR A 67 -8.61 19.29 2.72
N MET A 68 -7.98 18.39 1.95
CA MET A 68 -8.37 18.08 0.58
C MET A 68 -9.80 17.54 0.52
N ASN A 69 -10.17 16.66 1.45
CA ASN A 69 -11.53 16.14 1.55
C ASN A 69 -12.54 17.24 1.89
N TYR A 70 -12.29 18.04 2.93
CA TYR A 70 -13.19 19.11 3.35
C TYR A 70 -13.37 20.18 2.26
N SER A 71 -12.29 20.53 1.57
CA SER A 71 -12.28 21.53 0.49
C SER A 71 -12.70 20.97 -0.87
N ASN A 72 -12.95 19.65 -0.96
CA ASN A 72 -13.22 18.92 -2.18
C ASN A 72 -12.24 19.23 -3.34
N VAL A 73 -10.93 19.22 -3.05
CA VAL A 73 -9.87 19.58 -3.99
C VAL A 73 -8.74 18.57 -3.96
N LEU A 74 -8.24 18.14 -5.13
CA LEU A 74 -6.97 17.42 -5.24
C LEU A 74 -5.86 18.44 -5.56
N SER A 75 -5.07 18.80 -4.57
CA SER A 75 -4.06 19.87 -4.69
C SER A 75 -3.03 19.71 -3.60
N SER A 76 -1.75 19.87 -3.94
CA SER A 76 -0.65 19.97 -2.96
C SER A 76 -0.63 21.30 -2.20
N ILE A 77 -1.49 22.25 -2.58
CA ILE A 77 -1.58 23.59 -2.01
C ILE A 77 -2.80 23.73 -1.12
N GLU A 78 -2.58 24.28 0.09
CA GLU A 78 -3.65 24.73 0.98
C GLU A 78 -3.83 26.25 0.94
N GLU A 79 -5.08 26.69 1.06
CA GLU A 79 -5.42 28.11 1.10
C GLU A 79 -5.67 28.56 2.55
N VAL A 80 -5.06 29.69 2.92
CA VAL A 80 -5.15 30.28 4.25
C VAL A 80 -6.61 30.55 4.63
N GLY A 81 -6.96 30.28 5.90
CA GLY A 81 -8.29 30.56 6.45
C GLY A 81 -9.32 29.45 6.22
N LYS A 82 -8.98 28.38 5.50
CA LYS A 82 -9.85 27.20 5.37
C LYS A 82 -9.68 26.22 6.54
N THR A 83 -10.73 25.46 6.84
CA THR A 83 -10.69 24.39 7.85
C THR A 83 -9.61 23.36 7.49
N TYR A 84 -8.91 22.88 8.51
CA TYR A 84 -7.74 21.98 8.40
C TYR A 84 -6.49 22.59 7.76
N TYR A 85 -6.45 23.90 7.49
CA TYR A 85 -5.22 24.56 7.06
C TYR A 85 -4.07 24.35 8.07
N ARG A 86 -2.93 23.89 7.59
CA ARG A 86 -1.68 23.67 8.34
C ARG A 86 -0.46 24.31 7.69
N GLY A 87 -0.54 24.64 6.40
CA GLY A 87 0.54 25.29 5.67
C GLY A 87 0.28 25.27 4.17
N ARG A 88 0.67 26.35 3.47
CA ARG A 88 0.36 26.50 2.04
C ARG A 88 1.02 25.42 1.22
N TYR A 89 2.29 25.14 1.49
CA TYR A 89 3.10 24.16 0.77
C TYR A 89 3.38 22.90 1.62
N PRO A 90 3.78 21.78 0.99
CA PRO A 90 4.11 20.55 1.70
C PRO A 90 5.15 20.72 2.82
N TRP A 91 6.20 21.51 2.60
CA TRP A 91 7.22 21.80 3.61
C TRP A 91 6.68 22.64 4.77
N ASP A 92 5.73 23.56 4.54
CA ASP A 92 5.09 24.31 5.61
C ASP A 92 4.29 23.38 6.53
N ARG A 93 3.58 22.41 5.93
CA ARG A 93 2.80 21.40 6.68
C ARG A 93 3.69 20.42 7.42
N ALA A 94 4.78 19.98 6.78
CA ALA A 94 5.78 19.13 7.43
C ALA A 94 6.41 19.87 8.62
N ALA A 95 6.82 21.13 8.44
CA ALA A 95 7.34 21.97 9.52
C ALA A 95 6.31 22.20 10.63
N PHE A 96 5.03 22.41 10.29
CA PHE A 96 3.94 22.50 11.28
C PHE A 96 3.82 21.22 12.12
N ALA A 97 4.02 20.05 11.51
CA ALA A 97 4.05 18.75 12.18
C ALA A 97 5.39 18.46 12.90
N GLY A 98 6.32 19.42 12.92
CA GLY A 98 7.61 19.29 13.61
C GLY A 98 8.69 18.56 12.81
N TYR A 99 8.54 18.43 11.48
CA TYR A 99 9.57 17.88 10.61
C TYR A 99 10.62 18.94 10.27
N GLU A 100 11.88 18.67 10.60
CA GLU A 100 12.95 19.68 10.57
C GLU A 100 13.85 19.63 9.33
N LYS A 101 13.76 18.57 8.52
CA LYS A 101 14.66 18.42 7.36
C LYS A 101 14.21 19.25 6.17
N ALA A 102 15.19 19.76 5.43
CA ALA A 102 14.98 20.78 4.41
C ALA A 102 14.31 20.27 3.12
N TYR A 103 14.47 18.98 2.80
CA TYR A 103 13.91 18.42 1.57
C TYR A 103 12.56 17.78 1.86
N VAL A 104 11.50 18.34 1.27
CA VAL A 104 10.15 17.79 1.32
C VAL A 104 9.54 17.78 -0.08
N ALA A 105 9.04 16.63 -0.51
CA ALA A 105 8.21 16.50 -1.70
C ALA A 105 6.89 15.81 -1.37
N GLU A 106 5.87 16.08 -2.16
CA GLU A 106 4.55 15.49 -1.98
C GLU A 106 4.04 14.87 -3.26
N LEU A 107 3.39 13.73 -3.10
CA LEU A 107 2.60 13.07 -4.13
C LEU A 107 1.18 12.91 -3.59
N VAL A 108 0.21 13.53 -4.27
CA VAL A 108 -1.21 13.44 -3.91
C VAL A 108 -1.98 12.70 -5.00
N GLY A 109 -2.97 11.92 -4.61
CA GLY A 109 -3.83 11.21 -5.54
C GLY A 109 -5.20 10.91 -4.97
N LYS A 110 -6.06 10.36 -5.83
CA LYS A 110 -7.42 9.97 -5.49
C LYS A 110 -7.73 8.54 -5.88
N GLN A 111 -8.70 7.94 -5.18
CA GLN A 111 -9.34 6.67 -5.52
C GLN A 111 -8.38 5.48 -5.61
N PHE A 112 -7.26 5.52 -4.88
CA PHE A 112 -6.40 4.35 -4.71
C PHE A 112 -7.04 3.42 -3.69
N ASN A 113 -7.02 2.11 -3.95
CA ASN A 113 -7.52 1.08 -3.04
C ASN A 113 -6.56 0.79 -1.89
N ASN A 114 -5.27 1.05 -2.08
CA ASN A 114 -4.19 0.83 -1.11
C ASN A 114 -2.98 1.75 -1.38
N TYR A 115 -2.06 1.87 -0.42
CA TYR A 115 -0.82 2.63 -0.56
C TYR A 115 0.05 2.13 -1.72
N SER A 116 0.06 0.80 -1.93
CA SER A 116 0.87 0.21 -3.01
C SER A 116 0.40 0.60 -4.41
N GLU A 117 -0.91 0.73 -4.61
CA GLU A 117 -1.47 1.21 -5.87
C GLU A 117 -1.08 2.66 -6.14
N GLY A 118 -1.13 3.52 -5.12
CA GLY A 118 -0.79 4.93 -5.28
C GLY A 118 0.67 5.16 -5.63
N TRP A 119 1.63 4.60 -4.88
CA TRP A 119 3.03 4.79 -5.25
C TRP A 119 3.37 4.11 -6.59
N ARG A 120 2.74 2.99 -6.95
CA ARG A 120 2.95 2.36 -8.27
C ARG A 120 2.45 3.25 -9.40
N THR A 121 1.32 3.92 -9.20
CA THR A 121 0.80 4.91 -10.15
C THR A 121 1.79 6.06 -10.32
N PHE A 122 2.29 6.62 -9.23
CA PHE A 122 3.30 7.69 -9.28
C PHE A 122 4.63 7.24 -9.88
N LEU A 123 5.04 5.99 -9.63
CA LEU A 123 6.21 5.41 -10.26
C LEU A 123 6.00 5.17 -11.77
N GLY A 124 4.77 5.04 -12.24
CA GLY A 124 4.43 4.98 -13.67
C GLY A 124 4.62 6.31 -14.39
N ASP A 125 4.33 7.44 -13.73
CA ASP A 125 4.53 8.79 -14.28
C ASP A 125 6.01 9.20 -14.15
N PRO A 126 6.75 9.46 -15.25
CA PRO A 126 8.17 9.82 -15.17
C PRO A 126 8.43 11.12 -14.41
N TYR A 127 7.46 12.04 -14.35
CA TYR A 127 7.58 13.32 -13.62
C TYR A 127 7.44 13.14 -12.11
N LEU A 128 6.67 12.13 -11.68
CA LEU A 128 6.46 11.82 -10.27
C LEU A 128 7.46 10.77 -9.74
N ARG A 129 7.82 9.79 -10.58
CA ARG A 129 8.90 8.81 -10.36
C ARG A 129 10.20 9.50 -9.95
N TYR A 130 10.49 10.65 -10.56
CA TYR A 130 11.65 11.48 -10.24
C TYR A 130 11.80 11.72 -8.73
N ASN A 131 10.69 11.95 -8.01
CA ASN A 131 10.71 12.17 -6.57
C ASN A 131 10.89 10.85 -5.80
N LEU A 132 10.15 9.79 -6.18
CA LEU A 132 10.22 8.49 -5.50
C LEU A 132 11.60 7.82 -5.55
N LEU A 133 12.39 8.12 -6.57
CA LEU A 133 13.74 7.58 -6.77
C LEU A 133 14.85 8.61 -6.52
N ASN A 134 14.53 9.76 -5.93
CA ASN A 134 15.54 10.75 -5.55
C ASN A 134 16.27 10.29 -4.27
N PRO A 135 17.62 10.27 -4.25
CA PRO A 135 18.41 9.89 -3.08
C PRO A 135 18.28 10.88 -1.91
N ASN A 136 17.94 12.15 -2.17
CA ASN A 136 17.77 13.15 -1.12
C ASN A 136 16.59 12.85 -0.19
N TYR A 137 15.62 12.03 -0.63
CA TYR A 137 14.54 11.58 0.23
C TYR A 137 14.88 10.20 0.80
N SER A 138 14.89 10.10 2.13
CA SER A 138 15.18 8.87 2.89
C SER A 138 14.10 8.55 3.92
N GLU A 139 13.10 9.40 4.05
CA GLU A 139 11.96 9.25 4.92
C GLU A 139 10.66 9.40 4.14
N ILE A 140 9.61 8.73 4.61
CA ILE A 140 8.29 8.79 4.00
C ILE A 140 7.21 8.82 5.09
N GLY A 141 6.22 9.68 4.88
CA GLY A 141 4.94 9.63 5.59
C GLY A 141 3.81 9.41 4.61
N MET A 142 2.81 8.64 4.99
CA MET A 142 1.67 8.34 4.12
C MET A 142 0.37 8.36 4.91
N ASP A 143 -0.68 8.87 4.28
CA ASP A 143 -2.04 8.75 4.80
C ASP A 143 -3.02 8.54 3.67
N ARG A 144 -4.12 7.84 3.98
CA ARG A 144 -5.31 7.69 3.14
C ARG A 144 -6.55 8.05 3.95
N TYR A 145 -7.37 8.93 3.39
CA TYR A 145 -8.63 9.35 4.01
C TYR A 145 -9.72 9.48 2.95
N LEU A 146 -10.73 8.61 3.05
CA LEU A 146 -11.77 8.45 2.03
C LEU A 146 -11.12 8.22 0.65
N ASP A 147 -11.41 9.07 -0.32
CA ASP A 147 -10.85 8.97 -1.66
C ASP A 147 -9.46 9.58 -1.78
N TYR A 148 -8.92 10.27 -0.78
CA TYR A 148 -7.67 11.02 -0.88
C TYR A 148 -6.48 10.24 -0.35
N SER A 149 -5.33 10.38 -1.00
CA SER A 149 -4.06 9.77 -0.58
C SER A 149 -2.93 10.79 -0.70
N THR A 150 -2.07 10.83 0.31
CA THR A 150 -0.88 11.70 0.33
C THR A 150 0.34 10.90 0.74
N TYR A 151 1.45 11.10 0.01
CA TYR A 151 2.76 10.52 0.28
C TYR A 151 3.75 11.68 0.37
N LEU A 152 4.21 11.96 1.57
CA LEU A 152 5.22 12.97 1.84
C LEU A 152 6.59 12.30 1.91
N LEU A 153 7.49 12.75 1.06
CA LEU A 153 8.87 12.33 1.03
C LEU A 153 9.69 13.37 1.77
N GLY A 154 10.58 12.92 2.63
CA GLY A 154 11.44 13.77 3.43
C GLY A 154 12.89 13.32 3.41
N GLY A 155 13.82 14.25 3.58
CA GLY A 155 15.22 13.92 3.79
C GLY A 155 16.14 15.14 3.69
N ASP A 156 17.41 14.87 3.36
CA ASP A 156 18.49 15.84 3.34
C ASP A 156 19.23 15.77 2.00
N LEU A 157 20.03 16.80 1.72
CA LEU A 157 20.93 16.76 0.57
C LEU A 157 21.94 15.62 0.77
N VAL A 158 22.02 14.72 -0.20
CA VAL A 158 23.11 13.74 -0.26
C VAL A 158 24.22 14.30 -1.16
N GLU A 159 25.46 14.30 -0.67
CA GLU A 159 26.62 14.82 -1.39
C GLU A 159 27.08 13.90 -2.54
N ASP A 160 26.76 12.61 -2.45
CA ASP A 160 27.07 11.63 -3.48
C ASP A 160 26.25 11.83 -4.75
N SER A 161 26.83 11.47 -5.89
CA SER A 161 26.11 11.39 -7.15
C SER A 161 25.49 10.00 -7.36
N TYR A 162 24.25 9.95 -7.86
CA TYR A 162 23.54 8.70 -8.14
C TYR A 162 23.10 8.62 -9.60
N GLU A 163 23.29 7.45 -10.19
CA GLU A 163 22.74 7.10 -11.49
C GLU A 163 21.58 6.15 -11.33
N VAL A 164 20.39 6.58 -11.71
CA VAL A 164 19.16 5.79 -11.57
C VAL A 164 18.55 5.52 -12.93
N ILE A 165 18.55 4.26 -13.33
CA ILE A 165 17.80 3.76 -14.48
C ILE A 165 16.53 3.06 -14.01
N TYR A 166 15.41 3.38 -14.65
CA TYR A 166 14.13 2.72 -14.43
C TYR A 166 13.51 2.31 -15.76
N PRO A 167 13.13 1.04 -15.94
CA PRO A 167 13.28 -0.09 -15.01
C PRO A 167 14.75 -0.41 -14.65
N HIS A 168 14.99 -0.82 -13.41
CA HIS A 168 16.32 -1.27 -12.98
C HIS A 168 16.65 -2.63 -13.62
N HIS A 169 17.93 -3.00 -13.61
CA HIS A 169 18.37 -4.24 -14.24
C HIS A 169 17.70 -5.47 -13.60
N GLN A 170 17.15 -6.35 -14.45
CA GLN A 170 16.34 -7.52 -14.12
C GLN A 170 15.00 -7.24 -13.44
N GLN A 171 14.51 -5.99 -13.47
CA GLN A 171 13.18 -5.70 -12.92
C GLN A 171 12.09 -6.44 -13.72
N THR A 172 11.15 -7.05 -13.02
CA THR A 172 10.01 -7.77 -13.61
C THR A 172 8.69 -7.03 -13.35
N GLY A 173 7.65 -7.38 -14.10
CA GLY A 173 6.31 -6.81 -13.92
C GLY A 173 6.19 -5.38 -14.43
N ILE A 174 6.99 -5.01 -15.43
CA ILE A 174 6.89 -3.69 -16.06
C ILE A 174 5.60 -3.62 -16.88
N PRO A 175 4.76 -2.59 -16.70
CA PRO A 175 3.56 -2.44 -17.50
C PRO A 175 3.88 -2.41 -19.00
N VAL A 176 3.03 -3.05 -19.80
CA VAL A 176 3.23 -3.10 -21.25
C VAL A 176 3.04 -1.75 -21.94
N ASN A 177 2.23 -0.89 -21.34
CA ASN A 177 1.95 0.47 -21.75
C ASN A 177 1.68 1.31 -20.50
N ASN A 178 1.56 2.63 -20.64
CA ASN A 178 1.07 3.41 -19.52
C ASN A 178 -0.46 3.36 -19.48
N ARG A 179 -1.02 2.64 -18.50
CA ARG A 179 -2.47 2.54 -18.28
C ARG A 179 -3.06 3.73 -17.54
N TYR A 180 -2.21 4.61 -17.00
CA TYR A 180 -2.62 5.68 -16.10
C TYR A 180 -2.52 7.05 -16.77
N TYR A 181 -3.40 7.95 -16.33
CA TYR A 181 -3.37 9.35 -16.72
C TYR A 181 -2.06 10.00 -16.27
N PHE A 182 -1.34 10.63 -17.20
CA PHE A 182 -0.22 11.51 -16.84
C PHE A 182 -0.76 12.87 -16.42
N SER A 183 -0.28 13.40 -15.30
CA SER A 183 -0.53 14.81 -14.95
C SER A 183 -0.01 15.76 -16.05
N LYS A 184 1.09 15.37 -16.70
CA LYS A 184 1.68 15.98 -17.88
C LYS A 184 2.10 14.89 -18.85
N ASN A 185 1.49 14.81 -20.03
CA ASN A 185 1.76 13.71 -20.96
C ASN A 185 3.13 13.86 -21.65
N PRO A 186 4.13 12.98 -21.41
CA PRO A 186 5.44 13.10 -22.02
C PRO A 186 5.42 12.87 -23.55
N TYR A 187 4.44 12.12 -24.07
CA TYR A 187 4.28 11.91 -25.51
C TYR A 187 3.80 13.17 -26.23
N GLU A 188 2.91 13.96 -25.62
CA GLU A 188 2.51 15.27 -26.15
C GLU A 188 3.70 16.25 -26.15
N GLN A 189 4.49 16.27 -25.07
CA GLN A 189 5.70 17.10 -24.98
C GLN A 189 6.74 16.73 -26.06
N ALA A 190 6.80 15.46 -26.44
CA ALA A 190 7.66 14.97 -27.50
C ALA A 190 7.07 15.14 -28.92
N GLN A 191 5.90 15.77 -29.07
CA GLN A 191 5.16 15.87 -30.33
C GLN A 191 4.88 14.48 -30.97
N LYS A 192 4.59 13.50 -30.11
CA LYS A 192 4.26 12.11 -30.45
C LYS A 192 2.88 11.74 -29.89
N SER A 193 1.89 12.58 -30.12
CA SER A 193 0.51 12.33 -29.69
C SER A 193 -0.02 11.00 -30.27
N GLY A 194 -0.77 10.24 -29.46
CA GLY A 194 -1.36 8.96 -29.84
C GLY A 194 -0.55 7.71 -29.45
N TYR A 195 0.73 7.85 -29.11
CA TYR A 195 1.53 6.77 -28.55
C TYR A 195 1.33 6.65 -27.02
N GLN A 196 1.38 5.43 -26.49
CA GLN A 196 1.09 5.14 -25.06
C GLN A 196 2.05 4.12 -24.44
N GLY A 197 3.23 3.91 -25.02
CA GLY A 197 4.24 3.01 -24.45
C GLY A 197 4.61 3.38 -23.00
N TYR A 198 5.17 2.43 -22.25
CA TYR A 198 5.55 2.69 -20.86
C TYR A 198 6.88 3.48 -20.79
N PRO A 199 6.91 4.71 -20.23
CA PRO A 199 8.12 5.53 -20.22
C PRO A 199 9.23 4.95 -19.35
N LEU A 200 10.44 4.89 -19.90
CA LEU A 200 11.66 4.54 -19.17
C LEU A 200 12.39 5.84 -18.80
N THR A 201 13.21 5.82 -17.76
CA THR A 201 13.97 7.01 -17.34
C THR A 201 15.40 6.65 -17.00
N TYR A 202 16.30 7.56 -17.34
CA TYR A 202 17.62 7.65 -16.73
C TYR A 202 17.71 9.00 -16.02
N THR A 203 18.12 9.01 -14.76
CA THR A 203 18.31 10.23 -13.98
C THR A 203 19.68 10.23 -13.32
N TYR A 204 20.34 11.38 -13.38
CA TYR A 204 21.62 11.62 -12.70
C TYR A 204 21.40 12.62 -11.57
N TYR A 205 21.42 12.16 -10.32
CA TYR A 205 21.30 13.04 -9.16
C TYR A 205 22.69 13.49 -8.72
N SER A 206 22.91 14.80 -8.66
CA SER A 206 24.12 15.42 -8.12
C SER A 206 23.85 16.87 -7.73
N ASP A 207 24.77 17.47 -6.99
CA ASP A 207 24.84 18.92 -6.74
C ASP A 207 25.10 19.76 -8.01
N LYS A 208 25.65 19.14 -9.07
CA LYS A 208 25.97 19.82 -10.33
C LYS A 208 24.78 19.88 -11.27
N LYS A 209 24.59 21.06 -11.86
CA LYS A 209 23.62 21.28 -12.93
C LYS A 209 24.13 20.68 -14.25
N ILE A 210 23.30 19.86 -14.89
CA ILE A 210 23.54 19.38 -16.25
C ILE A 210 23.16 20.49 -17.23
N GLU A 211 24.08 20.82 -18.13
CA GLU A 211 23.89 21.81 -19.20
C GLU A 211 23.29 21.16 -20.44
N ARG A 212 23.84 20.00 -20.85
CA ARG A 212 23.33 19.26 -22.02
C ARG A 212 23.66 17.77 -21.95
N TYR A 213 22.94 17.02 -22.77
CA TYR A 213 23.12 15.60 -23.00
C TYR A 213 23.64 15.38 -24.42
N GLU A 214 24.75 14.68 -24.57
CA GLU A 214 25.32 14.32 -25.86
C GLU A 214 25.09 12.81 -26.07
N MET A 215 24.03 12.49 -26.80
CA MET A 215 23.57 11.11 -27.01
C MET A 215 24.46 10.39 -28.04
N GLU A 216 25.10 9.28 -27.64
CA GLU A 216 25.87 8.43 -28.55
C GLU A 216 25.06 7.23 -29.03
N THR A 217 24.32 6.60 -28.13
CA THR A 217 23.47 5.45 -28.44
C THR A 217 22.31 5.38 -27.47
N ILE A 218 21.10 5.23 -28.02
CA ILE A 218 19.93 4.82 -27.27
C ILE A 218 19.19 3.78 -28.09
N SER A 219 19.08 2.56 -27.57
CA SER A 219 18.41 1.46 -28.28
C SER A 219 17.66 0.58 -27.32
N LEU A 220 16.46 0.17 -27.71
CA LEU A 220 15.64 -0.78 -26.98
C LEU A 220 15.37 -1.97 -27.88
N VAL A 221 15.76 -3.16 -27.44
CA VAL A 221 15.61 -4.39 -28.21
C VAL A 221 14.86 -5.40 -27.38
N ARG A 222 13.94 -6.14 -28.01
CA ARG A 222 13.31 -7.28 -27.37
C ARG A 222 14.20 -8.52 -27.49
N LEU A 223 14.51 -9.17 -26.38
CA LEU A 223 15.52 -10.21 -26.32
C LEU A 223 15.12 -11.56 -26.93
N ASN A 224 13.83 -11.90 -26.97
CA ASN A 224 13.38 -13.17 -27.56
C ASN A 224 13.35 -13.15 -29.10
N THR A 225 13.08 -11.99 -29.71
CA THR A 225 12.99 -11.83 -31.18
C THR A 225 14.13 -11.01 -31.77
N TYR A 226 14.95 -10.37 -30.93
CA TYR A 226 15.95 -9.37 -31.30
C TYR A 226 15.38 -8.20 -32.12
N GLN A 227 14.07 -7.97 -32.04
CA GLN A 227 13.41 -6.87 -32.73
C GLN A 227 13.68 -5.55 -32.01
N SER A 228 14.08 -4.53 -32.78
CA SER A 228 14.21 -3.16 -32.28
C SER A 228 12.83 -2.57 -31.97
N VAL A 229 12.73 -1.89 -30.83
CA VAL A 229 11.55 -1.13 -30.42
C VAL A 229 11.77 0.34 -30.81
N PRO A 230 10.96 0.91 -31.73
CA PRO A 230 11.04 2.32 -32.05
C PRO A 230 10.84 3.17 -30.79
N LEU A 231 11.67 4.20 -30.61
CA LEU A 231 11.60 5.10 -29.45
C LEU A 231 11.93 6.54 -29.83
N THR A 232 11.52 7.46 -28.96
CA THR A 232 12.03 8.82 -28.91
C THR A 232 12.49 9.12 -27.47
N TYR A 233 13.04 10.30 -27.23
CA TYR A 233 13.37 10.76 -25.88
C TYR A 233 13.24 12.27 -25.74
N ILE A 234 13.13 12.74 -24.50
CA ILE A 234 13.10 14.16 -24.14
C ILE A 234 14.04 14.42 -22.96
N THR A 235 14.67 15.60 -22.97
CA THR A 235 15.70 16.01 -22.01
C THR A 235 15.43 17.38 -21.38
N ASN A 236 14.42 18.09 -21.86
CA ASN A 236 14.16 19.50 -21.51
C ASN A 236 13.04 19.69 -20.49
N GLN A 237 12.48 18.61 -19.94
CA GLN A 237 11.38 18.69 -18.98
C GLN A 237 11.81 18.53 -17.51
N LEU A 238 12.89 17.77 -17.28
CA LEU A 238 13.52 17.56 -15.99
C LEU A 238 15.02 17.76 -16.20
N SER A 239 15.63 18.67 -15.43
CA SER A 239 17.00 19.14 -15.70
C SER A 239 18.06 18.03 -15.73
N ASN A 240 17.82 16.95 -14.99
CA ASN A 240 18.78 15.87 -14.79
C ASN A 240 18.24 14.48 -15.21
N THR A 241 17.14 14.44 -15.96
CA THR A 241 16.49 13.19 -16.41
C THR A 241 16.32 13.17 -17.93
N ILE A 242 16.62 12.01 -18.51
CA ILE A 242 16.15 11.63 -19.84
C ILE A 242 14.92 10.75 -19.69
N ILE A 243 13.81 11.18 -20.29
CA ILE A 243 12.61 10.36 -20.41
C ILE A 243 12.64 9.69 -21.79
N ILE A 244 12.66 8.38 -21.79
CA ILE A 244 12.75 7.52 -22.97
C ILE A 244 11.36 6.97 -23.24
N LEU A 245 10.88 7.16 -24.46
CA LEU A 245 9.49 6.94 -24.83
C LEU A 245 9.41 5.90 -25.95
N PRO A 246 9.08 4.63 -25.63
CA PRO A 246 8.73 3.64 -26.64
C PRO A 246 7.55 4.12 -27.49
N LEU A 247 7.66 4.01 -28.82
CA LEU A 247 6.62 4.37 -29.78
C LEU A 247 5.74 3.17 -30.14
N THR A 248 5.76 2.13 -29.31
CA THR A 248 4.87 0.97 -29.40
C THR A 248 4.61 0.48 -27.98
N ASP A 249 3.50 -0.22 -27.79
CA ASP A 249 3.29 -1.03 -26.60
C ASP A 249 4.38 -2.11 -26.54
N PHE A 250 4.78 -2.47 -25.33
CA PHE A 250 5.51 -3.70 -25.13
C PHE A 250 4.55 -4.88 -25.25
N GLU A 251 5.10 -6.05 -25.54
CA GLU A 251 4.33 -7.28 -25.45
C GLU A 251 4.42 -7.81 -24.03
N TYR A 252 3.40 -8.55 -23.67
CA TYR A 252 3.36 -9.23 -22.40
C TYR A 252 4.44 -10.29 -22.27
N PHE A 253 4.88 -10.53 -21.04
CA PHE A 253 5.84 -11.54 -20.63
C PHE A 253 7.09 -11.59 -21.52
N SER A 254 7.53 -10.41 -21.96
CA SER A 254 8.65 -10.25 -22.89
C SER A 254 9.79 -9.51 -22.20
N SER A 255 11.01 -9.96 -22.46
CA SER A 255 12.21 -9.32 -21.92
C SER A 255 12.80 -8.34 -22.93
N TYR A 256 13.21 -7.18 -22.43
CA TYR A 256 13.78 -6.09 -23.20
C TYR A 256 15.14 -5.71 -22.67
N GLU A 257 16.01 -5.22 -23.54
CA GLU A 257 17.32 -4.66 -23.21
C GLU A 257 17.39 -3.21 -23.71
N LEU A 258 17.58 -2.29 -22.77
CA LEU A 258 17.88 -0.89 -23.03
C LEU A 258 19.39 -0.70 -22.97
N LYS A 259 19.98 -0.18 -24.05
CA LYS A 259 21.36 0.31 -24.08
C LYS A 259 21.33 1.83 -24.18
N LEU A 260 22.06 2.48 -23.27
CA LEU A 260 22.20 3.93 -23.21
C LEU A 260 23.68 4.29 -23.09
N ARG A 261 24.21 4.99 -24.09
CA ARG A 261 25.53 5.61 -24.06
C ARG A 261 25.40 7.08 -24.38
N MET A 262 25.96 7.91 -23.53
CA MET A 262 25.93 9.36 -23.70
C MET A 262 27.00 10.01 -22.84
N ARG A 263 27.27 11.29 -23.14
CA ARG A 263 28.07 12.16 -22.30
C ARG A 263 27.18 13.24 -21.67
N LEU A 264 27.18 13.32 -20.36
CA LEU A 264 26.60 14.45 -19.63
C LEU A 264 27.62 15.57 -19.60
N VAL A 265 27.21 16.79 -19.94
CA VAL A 265 28.05 17.98 -19.80
C VAL A 265 27.44 18.86 -18.71
N PHE A 266 28.22 19.15 -17.68
CA PHE A 266 27.81 19.99 -16.55
C PHE A 266 28.09 21.47 -16.85
N ALA A 267 27.37 22.36 -16.19
CA ALA A 267 27.49 23.80 -16.38
C ALA A 267 28.87 24.38 -15.99
N ASP A 268 29.70 23.62 -15.26
CA ASP A 268 31.08 23.96 -14.92
C ASP A 268 32.10 23.49 -15.98
N GLY A 269 31.63 22.93 -17.10
CA GLY A 269 32.44 22.43 -18.20
C GLY A 269 32.97 21.00 -18.01
N ARG A 270 32.79 20.37 -16.85
CA ARG A 270 33.12 18.95 -16.64
C ARG A 270 32.13 18.06 -17.38
N SER A 271 32.53 16.82 -17.63
CA SER A 271 31.65 15.82 -18.25
C SER A 271 31.67 14.49 -17.51
N HIS A 272 30.58 13.74 -17.63
CA HIS A 272 30.44 12.37 -17.12
C HIS A 272 30.02 11.44 -18.24
N GLN A 273 30.75 10.33 -18.42
CA GLN A 273 30.41 9.33 -19.42
C GLN A 273 29.42 8.33 -18.84
N VAL A 274 28.32 8.12 -19.55
CA VAL A 274 27.25 7.20 -19.17
C VAL A 274 27.28 6.01 -20.11
N ASN A 275 27.29 4.80 -19.54
CA ASN A 275 27.24 3.55 -20.28
C ASN A 275 26.40 2.52 -19.52
N HIS A 276 25.10 2.48 -19.82
CA HIS A 276 24.14 1.58 -19.17
C HIS A 276 23.60 0.52 -20.11
N ILE A 277 23.48 -0.68 -19.56
CA ILE A 277 22.72 -1.78 -20.14
C ILE A 277 21.75 -2.28 -19.07
N SER A 278 20.46 -2.01 -19.24
CA SER A 278 19.42 -2.53 -18.36
C SER A 278 18.57 -3.56 -19.09
N ARG A 279 18.18 -4.61 -18.39
CA ARG A 279 17.24 -5.61 -18.88
C ARG A 279 16.00 -5.60 -17.99
N PHE A 280 14.82 -5.77 -18.54
CA PHE A 280 13.60 -5.88 -17.75
C PHE A 280 12.59 -6.79 -18.44
N THR A 281 11.64 -7.30 -17.66
CA THR A 281 10.57 -8.17 -18.15
C THR A 281 9.22 -7.53 -17.88
N THR A 282 8.37 -7.51 -18.89
CA THR A 282 7.02 -6.96 -18.79
C THR A 282 6.07 -7.88 -18.02
N GLU A 283 4.97 -7.31 -17.56
CA GLU A 283 3.85 -8.05 -16.97
C GLU A 283 3.28 -9.11 -17.94
N SER A 284 2.60 -10.13 -17.42
CA SER A 284 2.03 -11.22 -18.24
C SER A 284 0.64 -10.88 -18.82
N ALA A 285 0.30 -11.46 -19.98
CA ALA A 285 -0.99 -11.29 -20.68
C ALA A 285 -2.09 -12.03 -19.94
N SER A 286 -1.74 -13.18 -19.35
CA SER A 286 -2.45 -13.70 -18.20
C SER A 286 -2.22 -12.72 -17.06
N ARG A 287 -3.07 -11.69 -17.01
CA ARG A 287 -3.43 -11.14 -15.71
C ARG A 287 -4.00 -12.30 -14.89
N ASN A 288 -3.16 -13.04 -14.18
CA ASN A 288 -3.24 -12.81 -12.75
C ASN A 288 -2.55 -11.46 -12.62
N PRO A 289 -3.29 -10.39 -12.34
CA PRO A 289 -2.67 -9.12 -12.03
C PRO A 289 -1.55 -9.40 -11.01
N ILE A 290 -0.50 -8.57 -10.96
CA ILE A 290 -0.03 -8.24 -9.61
C ILE A 290 -1.32 -7.80 -8.93
N GLU A 291 -1.89 -8.63 -8.05
CA GLU A 291 -3.25 -8.44 -7.56
C GLU A 291 -3.37 -6.97 -7.19
N GLU A 292 -4.17 -6.22 -7.96
CA GLU A 292 -5.01 -5.24 -7.32
C GLU A 292 -5.77 -6.11 -6.33
N ILE A 293 -5.28 -6.16 -5.09
CA ILE A 293 -5.80 -7.07 -4.07
C ILE A 293 -7.22 -6.58 -3.87
N ARG A 294 -8.15 -7.21 -4.59
CA ARG A 294 -9.56 -6.90 -4.50
C ARG A 294 -10.00 -7.52 -3.21
N TYR A 295 -9.99 -6.70 -2.18
CA TYR A 295 -10.51 -7.06 -0.88
C TYR A 295 -12.01 -7.28 -0.97
N LEU A 296 -12.47 -8.29 -0.25
CA LEU A 296 -13.86 -8.70 -0.22
C LEU A 296 -14.63 -7.77 0.72
N THR A 297 -15.71 -7.16 0.24
CA THR A 297 -16.59 -6.40 1.15
C THR A 297 -17.41 -7.35 2.02
N ARG A 298 -17.90 -6.86 3.17
CA ARG A 298 -18.77 -7.63 4.07
C ARG A 298 -20.04 -8.12 3.37
N ALA A 299 -20.63 -7.32 2.49
CA ALA A 299 -21.80 -7.71 1.71
C ALA A 299 -21.47 -8.83 0.70
N GLU A 300 -20.35 -8.70 -0.02
CA GLU A 300 -19.92 -9.71 -1.00
C GLU A 300 -19.58 -11.04 -0.35
N PHE A 301 -18.92 -11.01 0.81
CA PHE A 301 -18.65 -12.19 1.63
C PHE A 301 -19.94 -12.91 2.01
N VAL A 302 -20.89 -12.19 2.62
CA VAL A 302 -22.14 -12.78 3.09
C VAL A 302 -22.95 -13.36 1.93
N LYS A 303 -23.02 -12.65 0.81
CA LYS A 303 -23.68 -13.14 -0.41
C LYS A 303 -23.09 -14.47 -0.88
N LYS A 304 -21.76 -14.53 -1.04
CA LYS A 304 -21.08 -15.77 -1.44
C LYS A 304 -21.35 -16.90 -0.46
N LEU A 305 -21.23 -16.65 0.85
CA LEU A 305 -21.49 -17.65 1.89
C LEU A 305 -22.92 -18.21 1.82
N VAL A 306 -23.92 -17.33 1.80
CA VAL A 306 -25.35 -17.69 1.77
C VAL A 306 -25.67 -18.52 0.52
N GLN A 307 -25.13 -18.13 -0.63
CA GLN A 307 -25.30 -18.85 -1.89
C GLN A 307 -24.61 -20.21 -1.87
N THR A 308 -23.34 -20.28 -1.45
CA THR A 308 -22.55 -21.51 -1.38
C THR A 308 -23.18 -22.53 -0.45
N LEU A 309 -23.63 -22.10 0.73
CA LEU A 309 -24.26 -22.99 1.71
C LEU A 309 -25.75 -23.24 1.45
N ARG A 310 -26.30 -22.66 0.36
CA ARG A 310 -27.67 -22.83 -0.11
C ARG A 310 -28.72 -22.54 0.97
N TYR A 311 -28.54 -21.44 1.69
CA TYR A 311 -29.56 -20.96 2.62
C TYR A 311 -30.78 -20.44 1.86
N ASP A 312 -31.96 -20.68 2.41
CA ASP A 312 -33.21 -20.13 1.88
C ASP A 312 -33.22 -18.59 2.05
N ILE A 313 -33.36 -17.88 0.93
CA ILE A 313 -33.32 -16.42 0.91
C ILE A 313 -34.58 -15.86 1.57
N LYS A 314 -34.40 -14.97 2.54
CA LYS A 314 -35.49 -14.31 3.25
C LYS A 314 -35.75 -12.90 2.67
N THR A 315 -36.98 -12.63 2.29
CA THR A 315 -37.38 -11.41 1.54
C THR A 315 -38.27 -10.45 2.33
N HIS A 316 -38.70 -10.81 3.54
CA HIS A 316 -39.63 -10.02 4.38
C HIS A 316 -39.08 -9.84 5.80
N LEU A 317 -37.87 -9.28 5.90
CA LEU A 317 -37.24 -9.00 7.19
C LEU A 317 -37.37 -7.51 7.51
N GLY A 318 -37.68 -7.20 8.77
CA GLY A 318 -37.71 -5.83 9.26
C GLY A 318 -36.35 -5.15 9.07
N ILE A 319 -36.35 -3.83 8.88
CA ILE A 319 -35.10 -3.07 8.74
C ILE A 319 -34.39 -3.09 10.10
N VAL A 320 -33.22 -3.73 10.15
CA VAL A 320 -32.39 -3.83 11.36
C VAL A 320 -31.17 -2.93 11.28
N PHE A 321 -30.57 -2.82 10.08
CA PHE A 321 -29.36 -2.05 9.87
C PHE A 321 -29.66 -0.71 9.22
N LYS A 322 -29.14 0.37 9.80
CA LYS A 322 -29.37 1.75 9.33
C LYS A 322 -28.76 2.03 7.96
N ASP A 323 -27.68 1.33 7.62
CA ASP A 323 -26.86 1.53 6.44
C ASP A 323 -27.07 0.47 5.35
N VAL A 324 -28.10 -0.38 5.49
CA VAL A 324 -28.48 -1.38 4.47
C VAL A 324 -29.81 -0.99 3.85
N ALA A 325 -29.74 -0.37 2.67
CA ALA A 325 -30.92 -0.03 1.88
C ALA A 325 -31.73 -1.29 1.52
N PRO A 326 -33.02 -1.39 1.87
CA PRO A 326 -33.84 -2.58 1.58
C PRO A 326 -33.88 -2.94 0.09
N ALA A 327 -33.83 -1.93 -0.78
CA ALA A 327 -33.84 -2.10 -2.24
C ALA A 327 -32.48 -2.51 -2.84
N SER A 328 -31.39 -2.54 -2.05
CA SER A 328 -30.07 -2.98 -2.55
C SER A 328 -30.11 -4.44 -2.97
N ALA A 329 -29.44 -4.78 -4.07
CA ALA A 329 -29.36 -6.16 -4.58
C ALA A 329 -28.82 -7.16 -3.54
N ASP A 330 -27.98 -6.68 -2.61
CA ASP A 330 -27.31 -7.52 -1.61
C ASP A 330 -28.03 -7.56 -0.25
N SER A 331 -29.06 -6.73 -0.06
CA SER A 331 -29.80 -6.61 1.21
C SER A 331 -30.36 -7.96 1.67
N LYS A 332 -30.96 -8.72 0.76
CA LYS A 332 -31.56 -10.04 1.03
C LYS A 332 -30.55 -11.05 1.58
N TYR A 333 -29.29 -11.01 1.14
CA TYR A 333 -28.27 -11.92 1.65
C TYR A 333 -27.82 -11.53 3.05
N ILE A 334 -27.61 -10.24 3.29
CA ILE A 334 -27.24 -9.68 4.60
C ILE A 334 -28.31 -10.04 5.64
N TYR A 335 -29.58 -9.77 5.32
CA TYR A 335 -30.68 -10.05 6.23
C TYR A 335 -30.91 -11.56 6.42
N THR A 336 -30.70 -12.38 5.39
CA THR A 336 -30.70 -13.85 5.54
C THR A 336 -29.63 -14.28 6.56
N ALA A 337 -28.37 -13.85 6.39
CA ALA A 337 -27.29 -14.21 7.31
C ALA A 337 -27.51 -13.68 8.73
N TYR A 338 -28.07 -12.48 8.88
CA TYR A 338 -28.45 -11.94 10.18
C TYR A 338 -29.53 -12.80 10.86
N SER A 339 -30.60 -13.14 10.14
CA SER A 339 -31.68 -13.99 10.67
C SER A 339 -31.21 -15.38 11.06
N GLU A 340 -30.18 -15.88 10.37
CA GLU A 340 -29.51 -17.14 10.67
C GLU A 340 -28.47 -17.01 11.80
N LYS A 341 -28.32 -15.82 12.41
CA LYS A 341 -27.33 -15.53 13.46
C LYS A 341 -25.89 -15.83 13.04
N LEU A 342 -25.60 -15.66 11.75
CA LEU A 342 -24.25 -15.80 11.20
C LEU A 342 -23.48 -14.49 11.40
N VAL A 343 -24.13 -13.36 11.14
CA VAL A 343 -23.55 -12.01 11.24
C VAL A 343 -24.36 -11.12 12.17
N GLU A 344 -23.70 -10.08 12.69
CA GLU A 344 -24.27 -9.06 13.57
C GLU A 344 -23.81 -7.67 13.08
N GLY A 345 -24.55 -6.62 13.49
CA GLY A 345 -24.16 -5.24 13.27
C GLY A 345 -23.25 -4.72 14.39
N ASN A 346 -22.70 -3.52 14.20
CA ASN A 346 -21.97 -2.82 15.25
C ASN A 346 -22.94 -2.26 16.32
N THR A 347 -22.37 -1.69 17.39
CA THR A 347 -23.14 -1.06 18.49
C THR A 347 -23.99 0.13 18.05
N ASN A 348 -23.72 0.70 16.88
CA ASN A 348 -24.47 1.83 16.31
C ASN A 348 -25.69 1.38 15.48
N GLY A 349 -25.87 0.07 15.29
CA GLY A 349 -26.92 -0.51 14.45
C GLY A 349 -26.60 -0.48 12.96
N GLU A 350 -25.32 -0.55 12.59
CA GLU A 350 -24.84 -0.55 11.20
C GLU A 350 -24.18 -1.90 10.87
N PHE A 351 -24.26 -2.32 9.61
CA PHE A 351 -23.64 -3.54 9.11
C PHE A 351 -22.30 -3.28 8.40
N LEU A 352 -22.11 -2.09 7.85
CA LEU A 352 -21.00 -1.64 7.01
C LEU A 352 -20.82 -2.48 5.74
N PRO A 353 -21.82 -2.56 4.85
CA PRO A 353 -21.84 -3.49 3.72
C PRO A 353 -20.66 -3.33 2.75
N ASN A 354 -20.19 -2.09 2.58
CA ASN A 354 -19.11 -1.75 1.65
C ASN A 354 -17.71 -1.78 2.30
N ALA A 355 -17.61 -2.00 3.61
CA ALA A 355 -16.32 -2.14 4.27
C ALA A 355 -15.71 -3.50 3.95
N ASN A 356 -14.38 -3.54 3.81
CA ASN A 356 -13.63 -4.79 3.63
C ASN A 356 -13.76 -5.69 4.87
N ILE A 357 -13.86 -7.00 4.65
CA ILE A 357 -13.96 -7.98 5.72
C ILE A 357 -12.58 -8.47 6.18
N ARG A 358 -12.39 -8.57 7.50
CA ARG A 358 -11.15 -9.06 8.11
C ARG A 358 -11.08 -10.58 8.10
N GLU A 359 -9.88 -11.13 8.05
CA GLU A 359 -9.61 -12.58 8.07
C GLU A 359 -10.25 -13.26 9.28
N GLN A 360 -10.14 -12.66 10.47
CA GLN A 360 -10.75 -13.23 11.69
C GLN A 360 -12.28 -13.32 11.60
N ASP A 361 -12.93 -12.32 11.00
CA ASP A 361 -14.39 -12.26 10.92
C ASP A 361 -14.94 -13.33 9.98
N VAL A 362 -14.21 -13.64 8.90
CA VAL A 362 -14.56 -14.75 8.02
C VAL A 362 -14.57 -16.07 8.78
N TYR A 363 -13.53 -16.37 9.57
CA TYR A 363 -13.50 -17.61 10.35
C TYR A 363 -14.59 -17.65 11.42
N VAL A 364 -14.87 -16.54 12.10
CA VAL A 364 -15.97 -16.45 13.07
C VAL A 364 -17.29 -16.84 12.42
N VAL A 365 -17.60 -16.27 11.25
CA VAL A 365 -18.86 -16.54 10.54
C VAL A 365 -18.91 -17.96 9.99
N LEU A 366 -17.81 -18.48 9.44
CA LEU A 366 -17.74 -19.86 8.94
C LEU A 366 -17.93 -20.89 10.06
N ILE A 367 -17.36 -20.66 11.24
CA ILE A 367 -17.55 -21.54 12.40
C ILE A 367 -18.99 -21.47 12.91
N ARG A 368 -19.60 -20.29 12.97
CA ARG A 368 -21.03 -20.15 13.28
C ARG A 368 -21.90 -20.95 12.31
N ALA A 369 -21.59 -20.89 11.02
CA ALA A 369 -22.29 -21.66 9.99
C ALA A 369 -22.09 -23.18 10.17
N TYR A 370 -20.87 -23.62 10.46
CA TYR A 370 -20.57 -25.03 10.76
C TYR A 370 -21.36 -25.54 11.98
N GLU A 371 -21.38 -24.76 13.06
CA GLU A 371 -22.03 -25.11 14.33
C GLU A 371 -23.56 -25.08 14.31
N LYS A 372 -24.17 -24.69 13.18
CA LYS A 372 -25.59 -24.95 12.89
C LYS A 372 -25.87 -26.43 12.67
N LYS A 373 -24.91 -27.17 12.13
CA LYS A 373 -25.07 -28.59 11.79
C LYS A 373 -24.28 -29.51 12.73
N ARG A 374 -23.10 -29.09 13.19
CA ARG A 374 -22.18 -29.93 13.98
C ARG A 374 -21.51 -29.12 15.09
N LYS A 375 -21.69 -29.50 16.35
CA LYS A 375 -21.06 -28.79 17.49
C LYS A 375 -19.55 -29.07 17.56
N ILE A 376 -18.75 -28.04 17.85
CA ILE A 376 -17.32 -28.17 18.06
C ILE A 376 -17.01 -27.85 19.52
N TYR A 377 -16.51 -28.84 20.25
CA TYR A 377 -16.13 -28.70 21.65
C TYR A 377 -14.62 -28.50 21.76
N LEU A 378 -14.20 -27.44 22.44
CA LEU A 378 -12.80 -27.16 22.74
C LEU A 378 -12.39 -27.81 24.07
N THR A 379 -11.14 -28.22 24.16
CA THR A 379 -10.45 -28.75 25.33
C THR A 379 -9.25 -27.86 25.67
N ALA A 380 -8.59 -28.12 26.80
CA ALA A 380 -7.39 -27.35 27.19
C ALA A 380 -6.21 -27.56 26.22
N GLN A 381 -6.21 -28.66 25.47
CA GLN A 381 -5.20 -29.04 24.49
C GLN A 381 -5.39 -28.34 23.14
N ASP A 382 -6.60 -27.83 22.85
CA ASP A 382 -6.89 -27.12 21.60
C ASP A 382 -6.35 -25.68 21.67
N GLN A 383 -5.03 -25.53 21.68
CA GLN A 383 -4.36 -24.23 21.69
C GLN A 383 -3.99 -23.81 20.26
N ILE A 384 -3.84 -22.50 20.06
CA ILE A 384 -3.38 -21.93 18.80
C ILE A 384 -2.04 -21.24 19.02
N LEU A 385 -1.08 -21.51 18.12
CA LEU A 385 0.28 -20.99 18.24
C LEU A 385 0.35 -19.46 18.10
N PHE A 386 -0.60 -18.88 17.36
CA PHE A 386 -0.73 -17.44 17.11
C PHE A 386 -1.69 -16.74 18.09
N ARG A 387 -1.98 -17.29 19.27
CA ARG A 387 -2.94 -16.66 20.22
C ARG A 387 -2.58 -15.21 20.51
N GLN A 388 -1.30 -14.91 20.66
CA GLN A 388 -0.80 -13.56 20.98
C GLN A 388 -1.08 -12.53 19.87
N ASP A 389 -1.35 -12.98 18.65
CA ASP A 389 -1.67 -12.10 17.52
C ASP A 389 -3.12 -11.59 17.59
N ILE A 390 -4.01 -12.23 18.35
CA ILE A 390 -5.45 -11.96 18.39
C ILE A 390 -5.81 -11.04 19.56
N GLN A 391 -6.26 -9.82 19.24
CA GLN A 391 -6.72 -8.84 20.23
C GLN A 391 -8.23 -8.92 20.51
N SER A 392 -9.00 -9.49 19.58
CA SER A 392 -10.46 -9.59 19.67
C SER A 392 -10.87 -10.88 20.37
N GLU A 393 -11.29 -10.78 21.64
CA GLU A 393 -11.63 -11.99 22.42
C GLU A 393 -12.77 -12.81 21.78
N TYR A 394 -13.70 -12.17 21.08
CA TYR A 394 -14.78 -12.87 20.35
C TYR A 394 -14.27 -13.79 19.24
N ALA A 395 -13.06 -13.57 18.72
CA ALA A 395 -12.48 -14.33 17.63
C ALA A 395 -11.64 -15.53 18.11
N VAL A 396 -11.22 -15.54 19.38
CA VAL A 396 -10.30 -16.55 19.92
C VAL A 396 -10.86 -17.97 19.81
N ASP A 397 -12.03 -18.22 20.39
CA ASP A 397 -12.62 -19.56 20.37
C ASP A 397 -13.01 -20.01 18.97
N PRO A 398 -13.63 -19.17 18.11
CA PRO A 398 -13.84 -19.52 16.71
C PRO A 398 -12.55 -19.88 15.97
N LEU A 399 -11.44 -19.16 16.17
CA LEU A 399 -10.17 -19.49 15.53
C LEU A 399 -9.57 -20.82 16.05
N ARG A 400 -9.69 -21.10 17.35
CA ARG A 400 -9.33 -22.41 17.92
C ARG A 400 -10.15 -23.54 17.30
N LYS A 401 -11.46 -23.32 17.15
CA LYS A 401 -12.36 -24.28 16.48
C LYS A 401 -11.98 -24.45 15.00
N ALA A 402 -11.61 -23.38 14.31
CA ALA A 402 -11.17 -23.43 12.92
C ALA A 402 -9.88 -24.24 12.74
N VAL A 403 -8.90 -24.11 13.65
CA VAL A 403 -7.72 -25.00 13.68
C VAL A 403 -8.14 -26.44 13.93
N LYS A 404 -8.98 -26.69 14.95
CA LYS A 404 -9.42 -28.03 15.33
C LYS A 404 -10.11 -28.82 14.21
N ILE A 405 -10.93 -28.17 13.40
CA ILE A 405 -11.60 -28.82 12.27
C ILE A 405 -10.75 -28.83 10.99
N GLY A 406 -9.49 -28.37 11.07
CA GLY A 406 -8.58 -28.32 9.95
C GLY A 406 -8.95 -27.28 8.90
N LEU A 407 -9.68 -26.22 9.26
CA LEU A 407 -9.97 -25.07 8.39
C LEU A 407 -8.81 -24.07 8.37
N ILE A 408 -8.10 -23.94 9.49
CA ILE A 408 -6.79 -23.30 9.59
C ILE A 408 -5.75 -24.40 9.81
N ASP A 409 -4.56 -24.23 9.23
CA ASP A 409 -3.43 -25.13 9.47
C ASP A 409 -2.95 -25.06 10.93
N GLU A 410 -2.84 -26.21 11.61
CA GLU A 410 -2.39 -26.31 13.00
C GLU A 410 -0.93 -25.86 13.19
N THR A 411 -0.12 -25.90 12.12
CA THR A 411 1.28 -25.48 12.12
C THR A 411 1.45 -23.98 11.85
N ARG A 412 0.36 -23.25 11.56
CA ARG A 412 0.41 -21.81 11.29
C ARG A 412 0.99 -21.08 12.51
N ARG A 413 2.14 -20.44 12.32
CA ARG A 413 2.88 -19.76 13.40
C ARG A 413 2.52 -18.30 13.60
N SER A 414 1.85 -17.69 12.62
CA SER A 414 1.42 -16.29 12.65
C SER A 414 0.06 -16.11 11.99
N PHE A 415 -0.77 -15.25 12.57
CA PHE A 415 -2.09 -14.91 12.05
C PHE A 415 -2.25 -13.40 12.05
N ASP A 416 -2.72 -12.82 10.94
CA ASP A 416 -3.05 -11.40 10.93
C ASP A 416 -4.57 -11.24 11.05
N PRO A 417 -5.12 -11.11 12.26
CA PRO A 417 -6.56 -11.06 12.45
C PRO A 417 -7.23 -9.87 11.76
N ASN A 418 -6.48 -8.79 11.52
CA ASN A 418 -7.01 -7.56 10.95
C ASN A 418 -6.69 -7.40 9.46
N HIS A 419 -5.99 -8.37 8.86
CA HIS A 419 -5.78 -8.44 7.42
C HIS A 419 -7.14 -8.52 6.71
N TYR A 420 -7.35 -7.67 5.71
CA TYR A 420 -8.53 -7.74 4.87
C TYR A 420 -8.37 -8.88 3.89
N LEU A 421 -9.37 -9.75 3.77
CA LEU A 421 -9.28 -10.89 2.87
C LEU A 421 -9.49 -10.46 1.43
N SER A 422 -8.56 -10.85 0.57
CA SER A 422 -8.75 -10.80 -0.87
C SER A 422 -9.82 -11.80 -1.32
N VAL A 423 -10.42 -11.55 -2.48
CA VAL A 423 -11.36 -12.49 -3.09
C VAL A 423 -10.70 -13.85 -3.35
N ALA A 424 -9.41 -13.87 -3.71
CA ALA A 424 -8.67 -15.10 -3.94
C ALA A 424 -8.46 -15.88 -2.64
N GLU A 425 -7.96 -15.22 -1.59
CA GLU A 425 -7.77 -15.82 -0.27
C GLU A 425 -9.09 -16.38 0.29
N PHE A 426 -10.19 -15.63 0.14
CA PHE A 426 -11.50 -16.12 0.56
C PHE A 426 -11.95 -17.35 -0.23
N ASN A 427 -11.74 -17.40 -1.55
CA ASN A 427 -12.12 -18.57 -2.36
C ASN A 427 -11.34 -19.82 -1.93
N GLU A 428 -10.07 -19.68 -1.54
CA GLU A 428 -9.26 -20.79 -0.99
C GLU A 428 -9.80 -21.27 0.36
N ILE A 429 -10.08 -20.34 1.27
CA ILE A 429 -10.70 -20.65 2.58
C ILE A 429 -12.05 -21.35 2.38
N LEU A 430 -12.89 -20.83 1.48
CA LEU A 430 -14.21 -21.38 1.22
C LEU A 430 -14.14 -22.78 0.60
N LYS A 431 -13.21 -23.02 -0.33
CA LYS A 431 -12.98 -24.35 -0.91
C LYS A 431 -12.55 -25.37 0.16
N ARG A 432 -11.70 -24.96 1.10
CA ARG A 432 -11.30 -25.79 2.24
C ARG A 432 -12.47 -26.02 3.19
N PHE A 433 -13.28 -25.00 3.44
CA PHE A 433 -14.49 -25.14 4.24
C PHE A 433 -15.48 -26.13 3.63
N GLU A 434 -15.71 -26.04 2.31
CA GLU A 434 -16.56 -26.98 1.56
C GLU A 434 -16.08 -28.42 1.67
N SER A 435 -14.77 -28.67 1.66
CA SER A 435 -14.24 -30.02 1.84
C SER A 435 -14.45 -30.59 3.25
N ILE A 436 -14.55 -29.72 4.26
CA ILE A 436 -14.75 -30.10 5.67
C ILE A 436 -16.24 -30.37 5.98
N ILE A 437 -17.15 -29.71 5.28
CA ILE A 437 -18.60 -29.87 5.50
C ILE A 437 -19.26 -30.95 4.63
N LYS A 438 -18.60 -31.41 3.57
CA LYS A 438 -18.93 -32.68 2.91
C LYS A 438 -18.79 -33.80 3.94
#